data_AF-A0A2A5VZB5-F1
#
_entry.id   AF-A0A2A5VZB5-F1
#
_cell.length_a   1.000
_cell.length_b   1.000
_cell.length_c   1.000
_cell.angle_alpha   90.00
_cell.angle_beta   90.00
_cell.angle_gamma   90.00
#
_symmetry.space_group_name_H-M   'P 1'
#
loop_
_entity.id
_entity.type
_entity.pdbx_description
1 polymer ?
#
loop_
_entity_poly.entity_id
_entity_poly.type
_entity_poly.pdbx_seq_one_letter_code
_entity_poly.pdbx_strand_id
1 'polypeptide(L)'
;MKLFILIAGTFLLLSAVCLRGYFALVPPPEPTHYGYLSDILPQSLPEWSVVDHDMAESPESSARISEFLNFDDALFRTYSNGRIHVGVYVAYWSPGKASYRWAGAHTPDTCWVQNGWACNERQYSIPFNNKNVAFELAEFGVYEKEGKTQQVYFWHLVGGHAYSYKQNDGHNIFAALIDIKSHGLNLRKEQFFIRLSSNADIVTLKKMPAFGTILESLASLGLTKKMQASSKLL
;
A
#
# COMPACT_ATOMS: atom_id res chain seq x y z
N MET A 1 -39.85 20.56 19.22
CA MET A 1 -38.95 19.39 19.31
C MET A 1 -39.23 18.32 18.24
N LYS A 2 -40.43 17.74 18.16
CA LYS A 2 -40.75 16.68 17.17
C LYS A 2 -40.55 17.08 15.70
N LEU A 3 -40.98 18.29 15.32
CA LEU A 3 -40.83 18.80 13.95
C LEU A 3 -39.36 19.00 13.54
N PHE A 4 -38.53 19.50 14.46
CA PHE A 4 -37.09 19.69 14.22
C PHE A 4 -36.38 18.35 14.00
N ILE A 5 -36.70 17.34 14.82
CA ILE A 5 -36.16 15.98 14.67
C ILE A 5 -36.57 15.39 13.32
N LEU A 6 -37.83 15.60 12.90
CA LEU A 6 -38.33 15.09 11.61
C LEU A 6 -37.61 15.75 10.43
N ILE A 7 -37.42 17.08 10.46
CA ILE A 7 -36.71 17.82 9.42
C ILE A 7 -35.24 17.39 9.36
N ALA A 8 -34.57 17.32 10.50
CA ALA A 8 -33.18 16.90 10.56
C ALA A 8 -32.98 15.46 10.06
N GLY A 9 -33.86 14.53 10.48
CA GLY A 9 -33.83 13.14 10.01
C GLY A 9 -34.10 13.01 8.51
N THR A 10 -35.04 13.79 7.98
CA THR A 10 -35.36 13.81 6.54
C THR A 10 -34.18 14.34 5.74
N PHE A 11 -33.54 15.43 6.20
CA PHE A 11 -32.37 16.00 5.54
C PHE A 11 -31.17 15.04 5.54
N LEU A 12 -30.95 14.34 6.67
CA LEU A 12 -29.91 13.31 6.78
C LEU A 12 -30.15 12.18 5.77
N LEU A 13 -31.39 11.68 5.71
CA LEU A 13 -31.76 10.60 4.78
C LEU A 13 -31.60 11.03 3.32
N LEU A 14 -32.12 12.20 2.95
CA LEU A 14 -31.97 12.76 1.60
C LEU A 14 -30.50 12.93 1.23
N SER A 15 -29.67 13.45 2.15
CA SER A 15 -28.23 13.60 1.91
C SER A 15 -27.55 12.26 1.66
N ALA A 16 -27.89 11.22 2.44
CA ALA A 16 -27.35 9.87 2.24
C ALA A 16 -27.81 9.25 0.91
N VAL A 17 -29.08 9.42 0.54
CA VAL A 17 -29.63 8.92 -0.74
C VAL A 17 -29.02 9.65 -1.93
N CYS A 18 -28.90 10.98 -1.88
CA CYS A 18 -28.25 11.77 -2.92
C CYS A 18 -26.77 11.41 -3.06
N LEU A 19 -26.06 11.20 -1.96
CA LEU A 19 -24.66 10.78 -1.99
C LEU A 19 -24.49 9.37 -2.59
N ARG A 20 -25.38 8.43 -2.24
CA ARG A 20 -25.41 7.10 -2.85
C ARG A 20 -25.74 7.18 -4.34
N GLY A 21 -26.70 8.01 -4.74
CA GLY A 21 -27.07 8.25 -6.13
C GLY A 21 -25.91 8.86 -6.93
N TYR A 22 -25.20 9.83 -6.35
CA TYR A 22 -24.00 10.41 -6.95
C TYR A 22 -22.93 9.34 -7.22
N PHE A 23 -22.64 8.47 -6.25
CA PHE A 23 -21.64 7.41 -6.46
C PHE A 23 -22.09 6.30 -7.41
N ALA A 24 -23.39 6.09 -7.58
CA ALA A 24 -23.94 5.18 -8.58
C ALA A 24 -23.85 5.74 -10.01
N LEU A 25 -23.92 7.08 -10.16
CA LEU A 25 -23.93 7.75 -11.47
C LEU A 25 -22.54 8.24 -11.91
N VAL A 26 -21.69 8.63 -10.97
CA VAL A 26 -20.33 9.11 -11.28
C VAL A 26 -19.37 7.94 -11.13
N PRO A 27 -18.78 7.43 -12.23
CA PRO A 27 -17.85 6.31 -12.15
C PRO A 27 -16.60 6.67 -11.33
N PRO A 28 -15.88 5.68 -10.78
CA PRO A 28 -14.57 5.94 -10.20
C PRO A 28 -13.59 6.45 -11.27
N PRO A 29 -12.46 7.06 -10.87
CA PRO A 29 -11.39 7.40 -11.81
C PRO A 29 -10.95 6.17 -12.62
N GLU A 30 -10.43 6.40 -13.83
CA GLU A 30 -9.83 5.31 -14.62
C GLU A 30 -8.60 4.73 -13.89
N PRO A 31 -8.40 3.40 -13.91
CA PRO A 31 -7.17 2.76 -13.46
C PRO A 31 -5.95 3.29 -14.21
N THR A 32 -4.80 3.34 -13.56
CA THR A 32 -3.53 3.65 -14.24
C THR A 32 -2.69 2.42 -14.52
N HIS A 33 -2.97 1.31 -13.82
CA HIS A 33 -2.34 0.02 -14.06
C HIS A 33 -3.23 -0.90 -14.89
N TYR A 34 -2.61 -1.53 -15.88
CA TYR A 34 -3.21 -2.52 -16.77
C TYR A 34 -2.25 -3.72 -16.88
N GLY A 35 -2.79 -4.94 -16.84
CA GLY A 35 -2.01 -6.18 -16.88
C GLY A 35 -1.84 -6.84 -15.51
N TYR A 36 -0.95 -7.83 -15.43
CA TYR A 36 -0.66 -8.56 -14.19
C TYR A 36 0.58 -7.97 -13.49
N LEU A 37 0.55 -7.94 -12.15
CA LEU A 37 1.70 -7.55 -11.32
C LEU A 37 2.93 -8.43 -11.57
N SER A 38 2.71 -9.71 -11.94
CA SER A 38 3.74 -10.69 -12.28
C SER A 38 4.64 -10.27 -13.44
N ASP A 39 4.13 -9.41 -14.32
CA ASP A 39 4.79 -8.99 -15.56
C ASP A 39 5.65 -7.73 -15.34
N ILE A 40 5.41 -7.01 -14.25
CA ILE A 40 6.13 -5.77 -13.90
C ILE A 40 7.47 -6.11 -13.25
N LEU A 41 7.47 -7.08 -12.35
CA LEU A 41 8.67 -7.50 -11.63
C LEU A 41 9.53 -8.42 -12.51
N PRO A 42 10.87 -8.36 -12.41
CA PRO A 42 11.75 -9.25 -13.15
C PRO A 42 11.44 -10.71 -12.85
N GLN A 43 11.19 -11.53 -13.88
CA GLN A 43 10.94 -12.96 -13.74
C GLN A 43 12.25 -13.77 -13.64
N SER A 44 13.36 -13.17 -14.06
CA SER A 44 14.70 -13.74 -13.95
C SER A 44 15.71 -12.64 -13.67
N LEU A 45 16.70 -12.91 -12.82
CA LEU A 45 17.84 -12.03 -12.58
C LEU A 45 19.13 -12.87 -12.65
N PRO A 46 20.20 -12.39 -13.31
CA PRO A 46 21.45 -13.15 -13.40
C PRO A 46 22.00 -13.49 -12.02
N GLU A 47 22.31 -14.77 -11.77
CA GLU A 47 22.84 -15.28 -10.48
C GLU A 47 21.86 -15.23 -9.29
N TRP A 48 20.58 -14.95 -9.53
CA TRP A 48 19.54 -14.97 -8.49
C TRP A 48 18.50 -16.04 -8.81
N SER A 49 18.10 -16.76 -7.77
CA SER A 49 16.89 -17.60 -7.80
C SER A 49 15.67 -16.71 -7.58
N VAL A 50 14.64 -16.90 -8.41
CA VAL A 50 13.37 -16.17 -8.35
C VAL A 50 12.26 -17.17 -8.09
N VAL A 51 11.46 -16.92 -7.04
CA VAL A 51 10.36 -17.80 -6.65
C VAL A 51 9.13 -16.94 -6.36
N ASP A 52 8.02 -17.26 -7.02
CA ASP A 52 6.71 -16.73 -6.70
C ASP A 52 6.04 -17.60 -5.64
N HIS A 53 5.45 -16.94 -4.67
CA HIS A 53 4.77 -17.56 -3.54
C HIS A 53 3.29 -17.27 -3.62
N ASP A 54 2.51 -18.27 -3.25
CA ASP A 54 1.10 -18.06 -2.93
C ASP A 54 0.98 -17.11 -1.74
N MET A 55 -0.13 -16.37 -1.67
CA MET A 55 -0.39 -15.39 -0.60
C MET A 55 -0.44 -16.01 0.80
N ALA A 56 -0.53 -17.34 0.88
CA ALA A 56 -0.48 -18.10 2.12
C ALA A 56 0.15 -19.47 1.91
N GLU A 57 0.54 -20.11 3.00
CA GLU A 57 1.16 -21.43 3.01
C GLU A 57 0.23 -22.55 2.52
N SER A 58 -1.09 -22.32 2.48
CA SER A 58 -2.05 -23.24 1.88
C SER A 58 -2.99 -22.55 0.88
N PRO A 59 -3.47 -23.27 -0.16
CA PRO A 59 -4.45 -22.73 -1.10
C PRO A 59 -5.71 -22.18 -0.42
N GLU A 60 -6.20 -22.82 0.65
CA GLU A 60 -7.39 -22.42 1.38
C GLU A 60 -7.18 -21.15 2.22
N SER A 61 -5.97 -20.92 2.73
CA SER A 61 -5.62 -19.70 3.46
C SER A 61 -5.32 -18.54 2.50
N SER A 62 -4.76 -18.85 1.33
CA SER A 62 -4.50 -17.89 0.25
C SER A 62 -5.83 -17.37 -0.34
N ALA A 63 -6.79 -18.27 -0.58
CA ALA A 63 -8.14 -17.91 -0.99
C ALA A 63 -8.85 -17.04 0.06
N ARG A 64 -8.71 -17.36 1.35
CA ARG A 64 -9.33 -16.60 2.44
C ARG A 64 -8.72 -15.21 2.63
N ILE A 65 -7.41 -15.07 2.46
CA ILE A 65 -6.70 -13.77 2.48
C ILE A 65 -7.10 -12.94 1.26
N SER A 66 -7.19 -13.56 0.08
CA SER A 66 -7.62 -12.89 -1.15
C SER A 66 -9.08 -12.42 -1.07
N GLU A 67 -9.98 -13.26 -0.56
CA GLU A 67 -11.38 -12.90 -0.31
C GLU A 67 -11.52 -11.80 0.76
N PHE A 68 -10.73 -11.87 1.83
CA PHE A 68 -10.80 -10.91 2.92
C PHE A 68 -10.21 -9.53 2.55
N LEU A 69 -9.11 -9.51 1.80
CA LEU A 69 -8.45 -8.27 1.37
C LEU A 69 -9.05 -7.70 0.08
N ASN A 70 -9.74 -8.54 -0.71
CA ASN A 70 -10.48 -8.16 -1.92
C ASN A 70 -9.63 -7.31 -2.90
N PHE A 71 -8.37 -7.69 -3.11
CA PHE A 71 -7.50 -7.07 -4.11
C PHE A 71 -7.90 -7.51 -5.53
N ASP A 72 -7.51 -6.74 -6.54
CA ASP A 72 -7.63 -7.12 -7.96
C ASP A 72 -6.49 -8.03 -8.40
N ASP A 73 -5.29 -7.78 -7.88
CA ASP A 73 -4.12 -8.60 -8.11
C ASP A 73 -3.16 -8.50 -6.91
N ALA A 74 -2.41 -9.57 -6.65
CA ALA A 74 -1.36 -9.59 -5.66
C ALA A 74 -0.22 -10.52 -6.07
N LEU A 75 1.00 -10.10 -5.79
CA LEU A 75 2.22 -10.83 -6.08
C LEU A 75 3.12 -10.84 -4.85
N PHE A 76 3.61 -12.03 -4.50
CA PHE A 76 4.73 -12.18 -3.57
C PHE A 76 5.85 -12.93 -4.26
N ARG A 77 6.96 -12.23 -4.54
CA ARG A 77 8.13 -12.78 -5.21
C ARG A 77 9.35 -12.64 -4.32
N THR A 78 10.12 -13.73 -4.17
CA THR A 78 11.42 -13.70 -3.50
C THR A 78 12.55 -13.85 -4.50
N TYR A 79 13.57 -13.03 -4.34
CA TYR A 79 14.84 -13.10 -5.01
C TYR A 79 15.89 -13.54 -4.00
N SER A 80 16.64 -14.60 -4.28
CA SER A 80 17.75 -15.02 -3.42
C SER A 80 19.04 -15.22 -4.21
N ASN A 81 20.15 -14.70 -3.67
CA ASN A 81 21.50 -14.97 -4.13
C ASN A 81 22.37 -15.38 -2.94
N GLY A 82 22.58 -16.69 -2.82
CA GLY A 82 23.34 -17.30 -1.72
C GLY A 82 22.72 -16.96 -0.36
N ARG A 83 23.33 -16.00 0.34
CA ARG A 83 22.89 -15.58 1.68
C ARG A 83 21.91 -14.42 1.68
N ILE A 84 21.79 -13.67 0.58
CA ILE A 84 20.90 -12.50 0.51
C ILE A 84 19.53 -12.94 -0.01
N HIS A 85 18.49 -12.50 0.67
CA HIS A 85 17.09 -12.77 0.34
C HIS A 85 16.33 -11.46 0.32
N VAL A 86 15.64 -11.18 -0.78
CA VAL A 86 14.80 -10.01 -0.99
C VAL A 86 13.39 -10.48 -1.33
N GLY A 87 12.42 -10.21 -0.47
CA GLY A 87 11.00 -10.43 -0.73
C GLY A 87 10.35 -9.14 -1.21
N VAL A 88 9.61 -9.22 -2.31
CA VAL A 88 8.79 -8.13 -2.83
C VAL A 88 7.34 -8.58 -2.83
N TYR A 89 6.52 -7.88 -2.07
CA TYR A 89 5.08 -8.08 -2.02
C TYR A 89 4.40 -6.84 -2.62
N VAL A 90 3.49 -7.05 -3.56
CA VAL A 90 2.67 -6.00 -4.15
C VAL A 90 1.22 -6.45 -4.12
N ALA A 91 0.33 -5.63 -3.61
CA ALA A 91 -1.11 -5.81 -3.74
C ALA A 91 -1.74 -4.59 -4.40
N TYR A 92 -2.69 -4.83 -5.29
CA TYR A 92 -3.33 -3.83 -6.13
C TYR A 92 -4.85 -3.79 -5.93
N TRP A 93 -5.39 -2.59 -5.82
CA TRP A 93 -6.83 -2.34 -5.85
C TRP A 93 -7.14 -1.25 -6.88
N SER A 94 -7.99 -1.60 -7.82
CA SER A 94 -8.61 -0.70 -8.77
C SER A 94 -9.42 0.39 -8.06
N PRO A 95 -9.56 1.56 -8.71
CA PRO A 95 -10.35 2.69 -8.21
C PRO A 95 -11.73 2.30 -7.64
N GLY A 96 -11.90 2.47 -6.32
CA GLY A 96 -13.17 2.27 -5.63
C GLY A 96 -13.40 0.87 -5.05
N LYS A 97 -12.45 -0.07 -5.18
CA LYS A 97 -12.60 -1.45 -4.69
C LYS A 97 -12.44 -1.58 -3.16
N ALA A 98 -11.37 -1.03 -2.60
CA ALA A 98 -11.10 -1.08 -1.16
C ALA A 98 -11.16 0.30 -0.51
N SER A 99 -11.58 0.35 0.76
CA SER A 99 -11.45 1.58 1.54
C SER A 99 -9.99 1.75 1.99
N TYR A 100 -9.51 3.01 1.97
CA TYR A 100 -8.15 3.38 2.42
C TYR A 100 -7.83 2.87 3.84
N ARG A 101 -8.81 2.91 4.75
CA ARG A 101 -8.64 2.44 6.14
C ARG A 101 -8.50 0.93 6.23
N TRP A 102 -9.18 0.19 5.34
CA TRP A 102 -9.13 -1.26 5.32
C TRP A 102 -7.79 -1.74 4.78
N ALA A 103 -7.36 -1.24 3.62
CA ALA A 103 -6.04 -1.56 3.07
C ALA A 103 -4.92 -1.21 4.05
N GLY A 104 -5.06 -0.09 4.76
CA GLY A 104 -4.10 0.36 5.76
C GLY A 104 -4.11 -0.33 7.12
N ALA A 105 -5.09 -1.19 7.39
CA ALA A 105 -5.06 -2.04 8.58
C ALA A 105 -4.14 -3.26 8.41
N HIS A 106 -3.64 -3.52 7.20
CA HIS A 106 -2.84 -4.69 6.85
C HIS A 106 -1.37 -4.36 6.61
N THR A 107 -0.79 -3.57 7.50
CA THR A 107 0.64 -3.28 7.51
C THR A 107 1.44 -4.43 8.15
N PRO A 108 2.77 -4.51 7.93
CA PRO A 108 3.61 -5.49 8.60
C PRO A 108 3.54 -5.33 10.13
N ASP A 109 3.35 -4.10 10.62
CA ASP A 109 3.14 -3.80 12.04
C ASP A 109 1.95 -4.56 12.64
N THR A 110 0.94 -4.89 11.83
CA THR A 110 -0.20 -5.70 12.27
C THR A 110 0.05 -7.17 11.97
N CYS A 111 0.28 -7.51 10.70
CA CYS A 111 0.32 -8.92 10.28
C CYS A 111 1.57 -9.66 10.76
N TRP A 112 2.76 -9.06 10.74
CA TRP A 112 3.97 -9.74 11.17
C TRP A 112 4.02 -9.86 12.69
N VAL A 113 3.63 -8.80 13.41
CA VAL A 113 3.58 -8.83 14.87
C VAL A 113 2.57 -9.85 15.38
N GLN A 114 1.38 -9.92 14.77
CA GLN A 114 0.40 -10.97 15.09
C GLN A 114 0.90 -12.39 14.79
N ASN A 115 1.77 -12.56 13.78
CA ASN A 115 2.42 -13.82 13.44
C ASN A 115 3.73 -14.08 14.22
N GLY A 116 3.95 -13.34 15.32
CA GLY A 116 5.03 -13.58 16.29
C GLY A 116 6.36 -12.93 15.95
N TRP A 117 6.40 -11.95 15.04
CA TRP A 117 7.59 -11.12 14.82
C TRP A 117 7.66 -9.97 15.84
N ALA A 118 8.84 -9.70 16.37
CA ALA A 118 9.09 -8.51 17.17
C ALA A 118 9.52 -7.35 16.26
N CYS A 119 8.91 -6.17 16.39
CA CYS A 119 9.37 -4.95 15.72
C CYS A 119 10.37 -4.21 16.62
N ASN A 120 11.66 -4.33 16.31
CA ASN A 120 12.74 -3.77 17.13
C ASN A 120 13.02 -2.29 16.81
N GLU A 121 12.74 -1.88 15.57
CA GLU A 121 12.93 -0.50 15.11
C GLU A 121 11.78 -0.10 14.20
N ARG A 122 11.32 1.15 14.30
CA ARG A 122 10.28 1.70 13.43
C ARG A 122 10.56 3.17 13.10
N GLN A 123 10.53 3.49 11.81
CA GLN A 123 10.66 4.86 11.31
C GLN A 123 9.57 5.15 10.28
N TYR A 124 8.97 6.33 10.35
CA TYR A 124 7.87 6.73 9.49
C TYR A 124 8.30 7.78 8.48
N SER A 125 7.72 7.76 7.28
CA SER A 125 7.95 8.79 6.25
C SER A 125 9.43 9.04 5.91
N ILE A 126 10.22 7.97 5.76
CA ILE A 126 11.65 8.09 5.45
C ILE A 126 11.89 8.32 3.94
N PRO A 127 12.86 9.14 3.55
CA PRO A 127 13.24 9.29 2.14
C PRO A 127 13.78 7.98 1.57
N PHE A 128 13.32 7.61 0.37
CA PHE A 128 13.85 6.48 -0.37
C PHE A 128 14.13 6.89 -1.82
N ASN A 129 15.24 6.40 -2.38
CA ASN A 129 15.66 6.71 -3.73
C ASN A 129 16.27 5.49 -4.42
N ASN A 130 16.14 5.46 -5.74
CA ASN A 130 16.89 4.58 -6.63
C ASN A 130 17.64 5.44 -7.63
N LYS A 131 18.97 5.45 -7.56
CA LYS A 131 19.83 6.34 -8.37
C LYS A 131 19.37 7.81 -8.20
N ASN A 132 18.98 8.47 -9.30
CA ASN A 132 18.51 9.86 -9.30
C ASN A 132 16.97 10.00 -9.18
N VAL A 133 16.26 8.88 -8.99
CA VAL A 133 14.79 8.87 -8.89
C VAL A 133 14.39 8.80 -7.42
N ALA A 134 13.73 9.85 -6.94
CA ALA A 134 13.14 9.87 -5.61
C ALA A 134 11.81 9.12 -5.61
N PHE A 135 11.64 8.20 -4.67
CA PHE A 135 10.37 7.55 -4.44
C PHE A 135 9.55 8.36 -3.44
N GLU A 136 8.26 8.05 -3.37
CA GLU A 136 7.40 8.45 -2.26
C GLU A 136 8.00 7.97 -0.92
N LEU A 137 7.65 8.68 0.16
CA LEU A 137 8.23 8.42 1.49
C LEU A 137 7.85 7.02 1.96
N ALA A 138 8.86 6.26 2.39
CA ALA A 138 8.69 4.89 2.83
C ALA A 138 8.37 4.83 4.32
N GLU A 139 7.66 3.78 4.70
CA GLU A 139 7.60 3.30 6.06
C GLU A 139 8.70 2.24 6.25
N PHE A 140 9.40 2.28 7.37
CA PHE A 140 10.50 1.35 7.66
C PHE A 140 10.35 0.70 9.03
N GLY A 141 10.70 -0.59 9.10
CA GLY A 141 10.89 -1.28 10.36
C GLY A 141 11.86 -2.45 10.26
N VAL A 142 12.40 -2.83 11.42
CA VAL A 142 13.25 -4.02 11.58
C VAL A 142 12.49 -5.05 12.40
N TYR A 143 12.21 -6.19 11.79
CA TYR A 143 11.42 -7.26 12.37
C TYR A 143 12.28 -8.48 12.64
N GLU A 144 12.08 -9.11 13.79
CA GLU A 144 12.84 -10.30 14.19
C GLU A 144 11.93 -11.44 14.64
N LYS A 145 12.25 -12.66 14.21
CA LYS A 145 11.60 -13.90 14.66
C LYS A 145 12.61 -15.03 14.65
N GLU A 146 12.75 -15.74 15.77
CA GLU A 146 13.60 -16.95 15.86
C GLU A 146 15.05 -16.73 15.36
N GLY A 147 15.64 -15.59 15.71
CA GLY A 147 17.00 -15.21 15.29
C GLY A 147 17.13 -14.81 13.82
N LYS A 148 16.02 -14.71 13.08
CA LYS A 148 15.98 -14.16 11.72
C LYS A 148 15.54 -12.71 11.76
N THR A 149 16.37 -11.83 11.24
CA THR A 149 16.06 -10.40 11.11
C THR A 149 15.65 -10.07 9.67
N GLN A 150 14.67 -9.19 9.53
CA GLN A 150 14.19 -8.66 8.27
C GLN A 150 14.05 -7.14 8.36
N GLN A 151 14.74 -6.44 7.48
CA GLN A 151 14.52 -5.02 7.24
C GLN A 151 13.40 -4.86 6.23
N VAL A 152 12.36 -4.11 6.58
CA VAL A 152 11.16 -3.97 5.77
C VAL A 152 10.92 -2.51 5.45
N TYR A 153 10.85 -2.21 4.16
CA TYR A 153 10.38 -0.94 3.62
C TYR A 153 9.01 -1.17 2.99
N PHE A 154 8.05 -0.31 3.26
CA PHE A 154 6.75 -0.43 2.61
C PHE A 154 6.12 0.92 2.29
N TRP A 155 5.21 0.89 1.32
CA TRP A 155 4.45 2.02 0.84
C TRP A 155 3.01 1.60 0.67
N HIS A 156 2.10 2.43 1.15
CA HIS A 156 0.71 2.38 0.73
C HIS A 156 0.43 3.59 -0.13
N LEU A 157 0.30 3.39 -1.43
CA LEU A 157 0.00 4.44 -2.39
C LEU A 157 -1.50 4.55 -2.55
N VAL A 158 -2.03 5.77 -2.40
CA VAL A 158 -3.43 6.10 -2.68
C VAL A 158 -3.46 7.17 -3.77
N GLY A 159 -3.84 6.79 -4.98
CA GLY A 159 -3.78 7.64 -6.16
C GLY A 159 -2.37 8.14 -6.48
N GLY A 160 -1.35 7.31 -6.24
CA GLY A 160 0.06 7.61 -6.53
C GLY A 160 0.80 8.43 -5.47
N HIS A 161 0.24 8.60 -4.27
CA HIS A 161 0.90 9.28 -3.15
C HIS A 161 1.01 8.36 -1.94
N ALA A 162 2.16 8.36 -1.25
CA ALA A 162 2.31 7.57 -0.04
C ALA A 162 1.42 8.11 1.09
N TYR A 163 0.64 7.20 1.66
CA TYR A 163 -0.12 7.42 2.87
C TYR A 163 0.74 7.00 4.07
N SER A 164 1.09 7.94 4.94
CA SER A 164 1.84 7.63 6.16
C SER A 164 0.88 7.33 7.32
N TYR A 165 1.24 6.30 8.09
CA TYR A 165 0.44 5.75 9.17
C TYR A 165 0.77 6.34 10.54
N LYS A 166 1.29 7.58 10.60
CA LYS A 166 1.58 8.22 11.89
C LYS A 166 0.28 8.20 12.71
N GLN A 167 0.20 7.29 13.68
CA GLN A 167 -0.97 7.10 14.53
C GLN A 167 -1.16 8.41 15.30
N ASN A 168 -2.08 9.25 14.82
CA ASN A 168 -2.65 10.26 15.68
C ASN A 168 -3.58 9.50 16.63
N ASP A 169 -3.14 9.39 17.87
CA ASP A 169 -3.91 8.85 18.99
C ASP A 169 -5.34 9.41 18.98
N GLY A 170 -6.31 8.51 18.92
CA GLY A 170 -7.71 8.83 19.11
C GLY A 170 -8.62 8.18 18.07
N HIS A 171 -9.53 7.32 18.53
CA HIS A 171 -10.73 6.95 17.78
C HIS A 171 -11.57 8.21 17.54
N ASN A 172 -11.24 8.96 16.49
CA ASN A 172 -11.98 10.15 16.14
C ASN A 172 -13.21 9.72 15.33
N ILE A 173 -14.38 9.77 15.96
CA ILE A 173 -15.69 9.57 15.32
C ILE A 173 -15.93 10.56 14.16
N PHE A 174 -15.20 11.68 14.11
CA PHE A 174 -15.18 12.60 12.99
C PHE A 174 -14.07 12.33 11.96
N ALA A 175 -13.29 11.25 12.10
CA ALA A 175 -12.24 10.91 11.16
C ALA A 175 -12.80 10.75 9.74
N ALA A 176 -13.95 10.11 9.57
CA ALA A 176 -14.61 10.02 8.26
C ALA A 176 -14.94 11.40 7.65
N LEU A 177 -15.29 12.38 8.48
CA LEU A 177 -15.57 13.75 8.03
C LEU A 177 -14.28 14.53 7.73
N ILE A 178 -13.23 14.30 8.52
CA ILE A 178 -11.88 14.84 8.30
C ILE A 178 -11.30 14.26 7.01
N ASP A 179 -11.50 12.96 6.75
CA ASP A 179 -11.05 12.25 5.56
C ASP A 179 -11.79 12.75 4.30
N ILE A 180 -13.10 13.02 4.38
CA ILE A 180 -13.85 13.69 3.32
C ILE A 180 -13.37 15.13 3.11
N LYS A 181 -12.98 15.85 4.18
CA LYS A 181 -12.47 17.23 4.08
C LYS A 181 -11.07 17.30 3.48
N SER A 182 -10.18 16.36 3.81
CA SER A 182 -8.78 16.33 3.35
C SER A 182 -8.63 15.71 1.97
N HIS A 183 -9.46 14.72 1.61
CA HIS A 183 -9.33 13.96 0.36
C HIS A 183 -10.54 14.12 -0.59
N GLY A 184 -11.60 14.84 -0.17
CA GLY A 184 -12.84 15.02 -0.93
C GLY A 184 -13.70 13.75 -0.97
N LEU A 185 -14.71 13.73 -1.85
CA LEU A 185 -15.41 12.48 -2.24
C LEU A 185 -14.53 11.55 -3.12
N ASN A 186 -13.25 11.91 -3.29
CA ASN A 186 -12.26 11.25 -4.14
C ASN A 186 -11.57 10.09 -3.41
N LEU A 187 -12.35 9.34 -2.61
CA LEU A 187 -11.90 8.18 -1.81
C LEU A 187 -11.81 6.89 -2.64
N ARG A 188 -12.20 6.96 -3.92
CA ARG A 188 -12.21 5.84 -4.86
C ARG A 188 -10.95 5.78 -5.71
N LYS A 189 -9.83 6.30 -5.22
CA LYS A 189 -8.57 6.27 -5.97
C LYS A 189 -8.01 4.86 -6.01
N GLU A 190 -7.22 4.61 -7.04
CA GLU A 190 -6.39 3.42 -7.18
C GLU A 190 -5.45 3.27 -5.98
N GLN A 191 -5.20 2.04 -5.54
CA GLN A 191 -4.32 1.77 -4.39
C GLN A 191 -3.30 0.69 -4.70
N PHE A 192 -2.08 0.91 -4.22
CA PHE A 192 -1.03 -0.09 -4.20
C PHE A 192 -0.50 -0.24 -2.77
N PHE A 193 -0.31 -1.47 -2.35
CA PHE A 193 0.50 -1.75 -1.18
C PHE A 193 1.76 -2.47 -1.64
N ILE A 194 2.91 -1.84 -1.44
CA ILE A 194 4.22 -2.36 -1.89
C ILE A 194 5.07 -2.56 -0.64
N ARG A 195 5.65 -3.75 -0.48
CA ARG A 195 6.55 -4.09 0.61
C ARG A 195 7.80 -4.76 0.07
N LEU A 196 8.95 -4.29 0.53
CA LEU A 196 10.26 -4.82 0.28
C LEU A 196 10.85 -5.28 1.61
N SER A 197 11.11 -6.57 1.74
CA SER A 197 11.71 -7.18 2.93
C SER A 197 13.04 -7.82 2.58
N SER A 198 14.05 -7.69 3.43
CA SER A 198 15.35 -8.32 3.20
C SER A 198 16.06 -8.67 4.49
N ASN A 199 16.89 -9.71 4.46
CA ASN A 199 17.81 -10.02 5.54
C ASN A 199 19.12 -9.20 5.49
N ALA A 200 19.32 -8.39 4.45
CA ALA A 200 20.45 -7.48 4.28
C ALA A 200 20.01 -6.01 4.34
N ASP A 201 20.92 -5.12 4.76
CA ASP A 201 20.65 -3.69 4.87
C ASP A 201 20.56 -2.99 3.51
N ILE A 202 19.86 -1.86 3.49
CA ILE A 202 19.60 -1.13 2.25
C ILE A 202 20.87 -0.61 1.57
N VAL A 203 21.94 -0.31 2.34
CA VAL A 203 23.22 0.18 1.80
C VAL A 203 23.92 -0.94 1.05
N THR A 204 23.87 -2.16 1.58
CA THR A 204 24.37 -3.37 0.91
C THR A 204 23.54 -3.69 -0.34
N LEU A 205 22.22 -3.71 -0.23
CA LEU A 205 21.33 -4.03 -1.35
C LEU A 205 21.49 -3.05 -2.52
N LYS A 206 21.60 -1.75 -2.26
CA LYS A 206 21.77 -0.73 -3.32
C LYS A 206 23.07 -0.86 -4.12
N LYS A 207 24.07 -1.60 -3.63
CA LYS A 207 25.29 -1.90 -4.39
C LYS A 207 25.09 -3.02 -5.41
N MET A 208 24.00 -3.78 -5.31
CA MET A 208 23.73 -4.93 -6.16
C MET A 208 22.97 -4.51 -7.42
N PRO A 209 23.48 -4.78 -8.64
CA PRO A 209 22.78 -4.42 -9.88
C PRO A 209 21.37 -5.01 -9.97
N ALA A 210 21.21 -6.27 -9.55
CA ALA A 210 19.93 -6.98 -9.52
C ALA A 210 18.86 -6.26 -8.68
N PHE A 211 19.27 -5.70 -7.53
CA PHE A 211 18.36 -4.92 -6.69
C PHE A 211 17.94 -3.61 -7.37
N GLY A 212 18.87 -2.97 -8.10
CA GLY A 212 18.55 -1.81 -8.93
C GLY A 212 17.46 -2.10 -9.95
N THR A 213 17.51 -3.25 -10.61
CA THR A 213 16.47 -3.70 -11.57
C THR A 213 15.12 -3.91 -10.89
N ILE A 214 15.08 -4.52 -9.69
CA ILE A 214 13.84 -4.66 -8.90
C ILE A 214 13.25 -3.27 -8.61
N LEU A 215 14.07 -2.32 -8.16
CA LEU A 215 13.61 -0.96 -7.86
C LEU A 215 13.15 -0.21 -9.11
N GLU A 216 13.78 -0.40 -10.27
CA GLU A 216 13.35 0.18 -11.54
C GLU A 216 11.96 -0.32 -11.95
N SER A 217 11.70 -1.63 -11.83
CA SER A 217 10.37 -2.19 -12.03
C SER A 217 9.34 -1.59 -11.07
N LEU A 218 9.67 -1.50 -9.78
CA LEU A 218 8.79 -0.90 -8.77
C LEU A 218 8.49 0.58 -9.04
N ALA A 219 9.44 1.33 -9.62
CA ALA A 219 9.21 2.73 -9.97
C ALA A 219 8.05 2.92 -10.98
N SER A 220 7.78 1.92 -11.83
CA SER A 220 6.68 1.94 -12.79
C SER A 220 5.29 1.86 -12.13
N LEU A 221 5.19 1.40 -10.89
CA LEU A 221 3.95 1.29 -10.09
C LEU A 221 3.51 2.63 -9.46
N GLY A 222 4.01 3.76 -9.95
CA GLY A 222 3.68 5.08 -9.41
C GLY A 222 4.40 5.41 -8.09
N LEU A 223 5.45 4.66 -7.73
CA LEU A 223 6.31 4.96 -6.58
C LEU A 223 7.14 6.23 -6.75
N THR A 224 7.33 6.70 -7.97
CA THR A 224 8.12 7.91 -8.22
C THR A 224 7.39 9.15 -7.75
N LYS A 225 8.10 10.03 -7.04
CA LYS A 225 7.54 11.30 -6.61
C LYS A 225 7.20 12.13 -7.85
N LYS A 226 5.91 12.28 -8.15
CA LYS A 226 5.48 13.24 -9.16
C LYS A 226 5.85 14.63 -8.63
N MET A 227 6.69 15.37 -9.35
CA MET A 227 6.88 16.79 -9.09
C MET A 227 5.48 17.43 -9.13
N GLN A 228 4.99 17.88 -7.98
CA GLN A 228 3.80 18.73 -7.95
C GLN A 228 4.10 19.92 -8.86
N ALA A 229 3.38 20.01 -9.98
CA ALA A 229 3.25 21.28 -10.67
C ALA A 229 2.63 22.23 -9.65
N SER A 230 3.47 23.10 -9.08
CA SER A 230 3.04 24.16 -8.19
C SER A 230 2.07 25.04 -8.97
N SER A 231 0.76 24.81 -8.81
CA SER A 231 -0.25 25.79 -9.19
C SER A 231 -0.22 26.90 -8.14
N LYS A 232 0.85 27.69 -8.16
CA LYS A 232 0.72 29.10 -7.80
C LYS A 232 -0.07 29.74 -8.93
N LEU A 233 -1.36 29.87 -8.74
CA LEU A 233 -2.15 30.83 -9.48
C LEU A 233 -2.63 31.88 -8.47
N LEU A 234 -2.13 33.08 -8.75
CA LEU A 234 -2.44 34.41 -8.25
C LEU A 234 -3.92 34.62 -7.91
#